data_AF-A0A3N1IFY5-F1
#
_entry.id   AF-A0A3N1IFY5-F1
#
_cell.length_a   1.000
_cell.length_b   1.000
_cell.length_c   1.000
_cell.angle_alpha   90.00
_cell.angle_beta   90.00
_cell.angle_gamma   90.00
#
_symmetry.space_group_name_H-M   'P 1'
#
loop_
_entity.id
_entity.type
_entity.pdbx_description
1 polymer ?
#
loop_
_entity_poly.entity_id
_entity_poly.type
_entity_poly.pdbx_seq_one_letter_code
_entity_poly.pdbx_strand_id
1 'polypeptide(L)'
;MSRIRQHVRGTRRLATTGVAVGTAALMVTALAPAAHADGRPTRATAIQNAASALLAHAAGLGLTSAEDTSVRDVIVDKDGTQHVRYDRTYHRLPVLGGDFVVHLTADGGYRSADRATRGRISLASVVPKISGQKAADLAVNALRAANLGEKLKQVKAKPQLVVDALHGAPRLAWRTDAAGLDSLGNPVGRTVLTDARTGARIDAWDTIETATGDGKSLYGGTVALETTQSGSAYQLKDPTRGNTYTGDAANKTDLCIFGICFSRAPATLFTDADNHWGTGTTADRSSAAVDAQYGTNETWDYYKNVHGRNGIAGDGKGSYNRVHYGNNYNNAFWDDSCFCMTYGDGDGTTFGPLVALDVAGHEMTHGVTSKSAALTYSGESGGLNEATSDILGTMVEWYANNSSDTGDYLIGEKIVRSGFGKTALRYMDKPSKDGNSADYWSSSVGNLDVHYSSGVANHFAYLLAEGSGAKTINGVSYDSPTANGSTVTGIGRDKVGKIWYRALTVYMTSSTNYAGARTATLNAAKDLYGAGSAEYNAVAAAWSAVNVN
;
A
#
# COMPACT_ATOMS: atom_id res chain seq x y z
N MET A 1 -38.12 71.26 -28.36
CA MET A 1 -39.41 71.17 -29.06
C MET A 1 -40.46 70.62 -28.10
N SER A 2 -41.60 71.32 -28.02
CA SER A 2 -42.93 71.05 -27.40
C SER A 2 -43.01 70.24 -26.09
N ARG A 3 -43.31 70.84 -24.92
CA ARG A 3 -44.64 71.28 -24.38
C ARG A 3 -45.68 70.16 -24.35
N ILE A 4 -46.31 69.90 -23.19
CA ILE A 4 -47.72 70.21 -22.81
C ILE A 4 -47.89 69.66 -21.36
N ARG A 5 -48.04 70.41 -20.23
CA ARG A 5 -49.18 71.19 -19.65
C ARG A 5 -50.53 70.44 -19.73
N GLN A 6 -51.34 70.17 -18.69
CA GLN A 6 -51.94 71.05 -17.67
C GLN A 6 -52.87 70.18 -16.79
N HIS A 7 -52.92 70.38 -15.46
CA HIS A 7 -54.06 70.91 -14.66
C HIS A 7 -55.38 70.11 -14.73
N VAL A 8 -56.20 69.91 -13.68
CA VAL A 8 -56.82 70.90 -12.77
C VAL A 8 -57.48 70.15 -11.58
N ARG A 9 -57.24 70.69 -10.38
CA ARG A 9 -58.08 70.89 -9.15
C ARG A 9 -59.50 70.27 -9.10
N GLY A 10 -59.88 69.62 -8.00
CA GLY A 10 -60.56 70.23 -6.83
C GLY A 10 -61.89 69.46 -6.59
N THR A 11 -62.50 69.31 -5.40
CA THR A 11 -62.52 70.11 -4.18
C THR A 11 -63.22 69.32 -3.05
N ARG A 12 -62.63 69.35 -1.83
CA ARG A 12 -63.19 69.34 -0.45
C ARG A 12 -64.55 68.70 -0.10
N ARG A 13 -64.54 67.84 0.94
CA ARG A 13 -65.34 67.87 2.20
C ARG A 13 -64.74 66.82 3.17
N LEU A 14 -64.14 67.23 4.29
CA LEU A 14 -64.68 67.45 5.66
C LEU A 14 -64.55 66.20 6.58
N ALA A 15 -63.51 66.28 7.41
CA ALA A 15 -63.20 65.70 8.72
C ALA A 15 -64.00 64.52 9.31
N THR A 16 -63.25 63.52 9.79
CA THR A 16 -63.41 62.94 11.14
C THR A 16 -62.07 62.37 11.64
N THR A 17 -61.60 62.93 12.77
CA THR A 17 -60.87 62.32 13.90
C THR A 17 -59.67 61.38 13.71
N GLY A 18 -58.55 61.73 14.36
CA GLY A 18 -57.55 60.78 14.88
C GLY A 18 -56.11 61.30 14.89
N VAL A 19 -55.66 61.83 16.02
CA VAL A 19 -54.37 62.52 16.26
C VAL A 19 -53.17 61.58 16.33
N ALA A 20 -52.03 61.97 15.74
CA ALA A 20 -50.71 61.86 16.36
C ALA A 20 -49.68 62.75 15.62
N VAL A 21 -49.10 63.70 16.35
CA VAL A 21 -48.00 64.57 15.94
C VAL A 21 -46.67 63.87 16.22
N GLY A 22 -45.71 63.99 15.31
CA GLY A 22 -44.33 63.58 15.54
C GLY A 22 -43.38 64.18 14.51
N THR A 23 -42.88 65.38 14.77
CA THR A 23 -41.71 65.97 14.10
C THR A 23 -40.45 65.64 14.90
N ALA A 24 -39.40 65.17 14.21
CA ALA A 24 -38.05 65.77 14.19
C ALA A 24 -37.01 64.75 13.72
N ALA A 25 -36.12 65.20 12.86
CA ALA A 25 -35.06 64.42 12.26
C ALA A 25 -33.91 64.13 13.25
N LEU A 26 -33.42 62.89 13.24
CA LEU A 26 -32.06 62.52 13.61
C LEU A 26 -31.64 61.32 12.76
N MET A 27 -30.49 61.44 12.07
CA MET A 27 -29.80 60.28 11.50
C MET A 27 -29.29 59.41 12.64
N VAL A 28 -29.82 58.19 12.75
CA VAL A 28 -29.15 57.05 13.39
C VAL A 28 -29.41 55.84 12.51
N THR A 29 -28.31 55.19 12.13
CA THR A 29 -28.19 53.90 11.49
C THR A 29 -29.08 52.85 12.16
N ALA A 30 -30.11 52.39 11.46
CA ALA A 30 -30.53 51.01 11.56
C ALA A 30 -30.10 50.33 10.26
N LEU A 31 -28.94 49.66 10.32
CA LEU A 31 -28.77 48.43 9.57
C LEU A 31 -29.99 47.58 9.93
N ALA A 32 -31.05 47.62 9.12
CA ALA A 32 -31.83 46.41 8.98
C ALA A 32 -30.81 45.39 8.49
N PRO A 33 -30.56 44.29 9.20
CA PRO A 33 -29.87 43.20 8.55
C PRO A 33 -30.76 42.87 7.36
N ALA A 34 -30.30 43.20 6.15
CA ALA A 34 -30.57 42.33 5.03
C ALA A 34 -29.92 41.01 5.43
N ALA A 35 -30.66 40.25 6.24
CA ALA A 35 -30.45 38.84 6.41
C ALA A 35 -30.79 38.24 5.04
N HIS A 36 -29.88 38.40 4.07
CA HIS A 36 -29.54 37.25 3.27
C HIS A 36 -28.87 36.29 4.25
N ALA A 37 -29.71 35.56 4.98
CA ALA A 37 -29.36 34.18 5.24
C ALA A 37 -29.13 33.64 3.83
N ASP A 38 -27.86 33.49 3.43
CA ASP A 38 -27.45 32.81 2.21
C ASP A 38 -27.95 31.38 2.34
N GLY A 39 -29.24 31.22 2.02
CA GLY A 39 -30.07 30.10 2.39
C GLY A 39 -29.80 28.96 1.44
N ARG A 40 -28.60 28.38 1.55
CA ARG A 40 -28.30 27.14 0.84
C ARG A 40 -29.37 26.13 1.20
N PRO A 41 -30.03 25.52 0.21
CA PRO A 41 -31.06 24.52 0.48
C PRO A 41 -30.45 23.38 1.29
N THR A 42 -31.13 22.98 2.34
CA THR A 42 -30.70 21.83 3.14
C THR A 42 -30.77 20.56 2.29
N ARG A 43 -30.06 19.50 2.69
CA ARG A 43 -30.19 18.17 2.08
C ARG A 43 -31.65 17.72 1.98
N ALA A 44 -32.46 17.98 3.02
CA ALA A 44 -33.88 17.63 3.04
C ALA A 44 -34.69 18.43 2.00
N THR A 45 -34.42 19.73 1.89
CA THR A 45 -35.03 20.61 0.87
C THR A 45 -34.66 20.16 -0.54
N ALA A 46 -33.39 19.80 -0.78
CA ALA A 46 -32.95 19.32 -2.09
C ALA A 46 -33.62 18.00 -2.50
N ILE A 47 -33.82 17.08 -1.55
CA ILE A 47 -34.58 15.84 -1.79
C ILE A 47 -36.04 16.14 -2.16
N GLN A 48 -36.69 17.08 -1.46
CA GLN A 48 -38.08 17.46 -1.75
C GLN A 48 -38.23 18.13 -3.13
N ASN A 49 -37.32 19.03 -3.47
CA ASN A 49 -37.28 19.67 -4.79
C ASN A 49 -37.07 18.63 -5.90
N ALA A 50 -36.12 17.72 -5.70
CA ALA A 50 -35.85 16.65 -6.66
C ALA A 50 -37.01 15.66 -6.80
N ALA A 51 -37.72 15.34 -5.72
CA ALA A 51 -38.95 14.54 -5.78
C ALA A 51 -40.05 15.23 -6.61
N SER A 52 -40.18 16.56 -6.47
CA SER A 52 -41.12 17.35 -7.28
C SER A 52 -40.73 17.37 -8.75
N ALA A 53 -39.44 17.53 -9.05
CA ALA A 53 -38.91 17.46 -10.41
C ALA A 53 -39.10 16.06 -11.04
N LEU A 54 -38.91 14.99 -10.26
CA LEU A 54 -39.17 13.62 -10.71
C LEU A 54 -40.62 13.42 -11.14
N LEU A 55 -41.58 13.88 -10.34
CA LEU A 55 -43.00 13.78 -10.68
C LEU A 55 -43.34 14.55 -11.96
N ALA A 56 -42.79 15.75 -12.13
CA ALA A 56 -43.03 16.59 -13.31
C ALA A 56 -42.36 16.06 -14.59
N HIS A 57 -41.22 15.36 -14.47
CA HIS A 57 -40.37 14.97 -15.60
C HIS A 57 -40.19 13.45 -15.78
N ALA A 58 -41.00 12.62 -15.10
CA ALA A 58 -40.89 11.15 -15.09
C ALA A 58 -40.74 10.52 -16.48
N ALA A 59 -41.57 10.92 -17.44
CA ALA A 59 -41.52 10.41 -18.81
C ALA A 59 -40.20 10.76 -19.53
N GLY A 60 -39.70 11.99 -19.33
CA GLY A 60 -38.43 12.44 -19.89
C GLY A 60 -37.23 11.69 -19.30
N LEU A 61 -37.36 11.20 -18.06
CA LEU A 61 -36.38 10.37 -17.37
C LEU A 61 -36.49 8.88 -17.72
N GLY A 62 -37.56 8.48 -18.42
CA GLY A 62 -37.83 7.09 -18.75
C GLY A 62 -38.37 6.26 -17.58
N LEU A 63 -38.95 6.92 -16.58
CA LEU A 63 -39.57 6.27 -15.41
C LEU A 63 -41.00 5.86 -15.76
N THR A 64 -41.35 4.63 -15.38
CA THR A 64 -42.69 4.05 -15.51
C THR A 64 -43.23 3.61 -14.16
N SER A 65 -44.50 3.22 -14.10
CA SER A 65 -45.10 2.66 -12.88
C SER A 65 -44.50 1.32 -12.44
N ALA A 66 -43.64 0.72 -13.26
CA ALA A 66 -42.91 -0.50 -12.90
C ALA A 66 -41.62 -0.20 -12.12
N GLU A 67 -41.23 1.07 -11.98
CA GLU A 67 -39.95 1.48 -11.41
C GLU A 67 -40.12 2.32 -10.16
N ASP A 68 -39.35 2.01 -9.12
CA ASP A 68 -39.23 2.82 -7.91
C ASP A 68 -37.85 3.48 -7.85
N THR A 69 -37.76 4.66 -7.26
CA THR A 69 -36.50 5.41 -7.12
C THR A 69 -36.18 5.68 -5.67
N SER A 70 -34.92 5.56 -5.28
CA SER A 70 -34.42 5.92 -3.95
C SER A 70 -33.23 6.86 -4.05
N VAL A 71 -33.19 7.88 -3.20
CA VAL A 71 -32.05 8.81 -3.15
C VAL A 71 -30.82 8.05 -2.64
N ARG A 72 -29.76 8.02 -3.45
CA ARG A 72 -28.44 7.51 -3.07
C ARG A 72 -27.62 8.62 -2.42
N ASP A 73 -27.56 9.77 -3.05
CA ASP A 73 -26.70 10.88 -2.62
C ASP A 73 -27.28 12.26 -2.98
N VAL A 74 -26.84 13.30 -2.27
CA VAL A 74 -27.28 14.69 -2.44
C VAL A 74 -26.10 15.62 -2.27
N ILE A 75 -25.83 16.42 -3.30
CA ILE A 75 -24.83 17.50 -3.27
C ILE A 75 -25.56 18.83 -3.43
N VAL A 76 -25.18 19.82 -2.63
CA VAL A 76 -25.62 21.21 -2.78
C VAL A 76 -24.36 22.06 -2.89
N ASP A 77 -24.21 22.72 -4.04
CA ASP A 77 -23.02 23.51 -4.35
C ASP A 77 -23.00 24.84 -3.59
N LYS A 78 -21.84 25.50 -3.63
CA LYS A 78 -21.62 26.77 -2.94
C LYS A 78 -22.60 27.86 -3.38
N ASP A 79 -23.02 27.84 -4.64
CA ASP A 79 -23.98 28.75 -5.26
C ASP A 79 -25.45 28.35 -5.04
N GLY A 80 -25.68 27.26 -4.30
CA GLY A 80 -27.01 26.74 -3.96
C GLY A 80 -27.59 25.76 -4.97
N THR A 81 -26.95 25.53 -6.13
CA THR A 81 -27.41 24.52 -7.08
C THR A 81 -27.39 23.12 -6.45
N GLN A 82 -28.32 22.26 -6.87
CA GLN A 82 -28.64 21.01 -6.15
C GLN A 82 -28.52 19.83 -7.10
N HIS A 83 -27.89 18.74 -6.66
CA HIS A 83 -27.67 17.52 -7.43
C HIS A 83 -28.10 16.32 -6.61
N VAL A 84 -29.14 15.61 -7.05
CA VAL A 84 -29.69 14.46 -6.33
C VAL A 84 -29.52 13.22 -7.17
N ARG A 85 -28.72 12.27 -6.67
CA ARG A 85 -28.45 10.98 -7.31
C ARG A 85 -29.45 9.95 -6.84
N TYR A 86 -30.03 9.22 -7.80
CA TYR A 86 -31.02 8.19 -7.55
C TYR A 86 -30.53 6.82 -7.98
N ASP A 87 -30.85 5.83 -7.14
CA ASP A 87 -30.97 4.44 -7.52
C ASP A 87 -32.37 4.15 -8.03
N ARG A 88 -32.48 3.14 -8.89
CA ARG A 88 -33.75 2.68 -9.44
C ARG A 88 -33.90 1.18 -9.28
N THR A 89 -35.14 0.76 -9.03
CA THR A 89 -35.56 -0.64 -9.12
C THR A 89 -36.60 -0.82 -10.22
N TYR A 90 -36.75 -2.03 -10.75
CA TYR A 90 -37.79 -2.44 -11.69
C TYR A 90 -38.51 -3.65 -11.13
N HIS A 91 -39.80 -3.51 -10.81
CA HIS A 91 -40.58 -4.48 -10.03
C HIS A 91 -39.83 -4.92 -8.74
N ARG A 92 -39.27 -3.94 -8.01
CA ARG A 92 -38.45 -4.12 -6.81
C ARG A 92 -37.09 -4.81 -7.00
N LEU A 93 -36.69 -5.13 -8.24
CA LEU A 93 -35.36 -5.63 -8.53
C LEU A 93 -34.39 -4.46 -8.76
N PRO A 94 -33.20 -4.46 -8.15
CA PRO A 94 -32.19 -3.45 -8.44
C PRO A 94 -31.85 -3.41 -9.93
N VAL A 95 -31.67 -2.21 -10.50
CA VAL A 95 -31.26 -2.03 -11.89
C VAL A 95 -29.80 -1.60 -11.95
N LEU A 96 -28.94 -2.45 -12.53
CA LEU A 96 -27.56 -2.07 -12.85
C LEU A 96 -27.57 -1.11 -14.04
N GLY A 97 -26.90 0.04 -13.91
CA GLY A 97 -26.97 1.13 -14.90
C GLY A 97 -28.33 1.82 -14.94
N GLY A 98 -29.14 1.64 -13.89
CA GLY A 98 -30.44 2.27 -13.74
C GLY A 98 -30.39 3.64 -13.09
N ASP A 99 -29.24 4.05 -12.57
CA ASP A 99 -29.04 5.29 -11.83
C ASP A 99 -29.07 6.53 -12.73
N PHE A 100 -29.41 7.64 -12.10
CA PHE A 100 -29.47 8.95 -12.74
C PHE A 100 -29.29 10.06 -11.71
N VAL A 101 -28.92 11.25 -12.17
CA VAL A 101 -28.76 12.45 -11.35
C VAL A 101 -29.71 13.52 -11.85
N VAL A 102 -30.48 14.12 -10.94
CA VAL A 102 -31.33 15.29 -11.23
C VAL A 102 -30.57 16.53 -10.78
N HIS A 103 -30.41 17.49 -11.69
CA HIS A 103 -29.78 18.78 -11.41
C HIS A 103 -30.83 19.87 -11.33
N LEU A 104 -30.78 20.66 -10.27
CA LEU A 104 -31.70 21.74 -9.99
C LEU A 104 -30.94 23.07 -9.81
N THR A 105 -31.61 24.16 -10.14
CA THR A 105 -31.16 25.52 -9.81
C THR A 105 -31.23 25.77 -8.30
N ALA A 106 -30.66 26.89 -7.84
CA ALA A 106 -30.59 27.21 -6.41
C ALA A 106 -31.97 27.31 -5.74
N ASP A 107 -32.98 27.75 -6.48
CA ASP A 107 -34.38 27.85 -6.08
C ASP A 107 -35.17 26.53 -6.22
N GLY A 108 -34.53 25.44 -6.66
CA GLY A 108 -35.16 24.12 -6.80
C GLY A 108 -35.80 23.84 -8.16
N GLY A 109 -35.68 24.73 -9.13
CA GLY A 109 -36.17 24.52 -10.50
C GLY A 109 -35.39 23.42 -11.23
N TYR A 110 -36.09 22.58 -12.02
CA TYR A 110 -35.45 21.52 -12.82
C TYR A 110 -34.57 22.11 -13.92
N ARG A 111 -33.29 21.72 -13.94
CA ARG A 111 -32.32 22.14 -14.96
C ARG A 111 -32.07 21.05 -15.99
N SER A 112 -31.67 19.86 -15.53
CA SER A 112 -31.29 18.75 -16.40
C SER A 112 -31.25 17.43 -15.62
N ALA A 113 -31.02 16.33 -16.33
CA ALA A 113 -30.72 15.04 -15.71
C ALA A 113 -29.72 14.23 -16.53
N ASP A 114 -28.76 13.63 -15.82
CA ASP A 114 -27.82 12.66 -16.36
C ASP A 114 -28.33 11.25 -16.10
N ARG A 115 -28.28 10.37 -17.11
CA ARG A 115 -28.85 9.02 -17.04
C ARG A 115 -27.85 7.99 -17.51
N ALA A 116 -27.62 6.95 -16.71
CA ALA A 116 -26.78 5.81 -17.09
C ALA A 116 -27.39 5.03 -18.26
N THR A 117 -28.71 4.85 -18.28
CA THR A 117 -29.45 4.23 -19.39
C THR A 117 -30.55 5.15 -19.92
N ARG A 118 -30.55 5.40 -21.24
CA ARG A 118 -31.58 6.22 -21.92
C ARG A 118 -32.73 5.40 -22.50
N GLY A 119 -32.54 4.09 -22.69
CA GLY A 119 -33.58 3.18 -23.18
C GLY A 119 -34.64 2.88 -22.11
N ARG A 120 -35.87 2.61 -22.55
CA ARG A 120 -36.95 2.17 -21.64
C ARG A 120 -36.62 0.78 -21.09
N ILE A 121 -36.75 0.61 -19.78
CA ILE A 121 -36.65 -0.71 -19.14
C ILE A 121 -37.99 -1.42 -19.29
N SER A 122 -38.01 -2.50 -20.06
CA SER A 122 -39.20 -3.33 -20.25
C SER A 122 -38.77 -4.78 -20.43
N LEU A 123 -39.18 -5.62 -19.49
CA LEU A 123 -38.84 -7.04 -19.50
C LEU A 123 -40.13 -7.86 -19.69
N ALA A 124 -40.07 -8.87 -20.56
CA ALA A 124 -41.20 -9.77 -20.76
C ALA A 124 -41.58 -10.59 -19.50
N SER A 125 -40.64 -10.74 -18.55
CA SER A 125 -40.84 -11.44 -17.27
C SER A 125 -39.67 -11.14 -16.34
N VAL A 126 -39.97 -11.02 -15.05
CA VAL A 126 -39.01 -10.91 -13.93
C VAL A 126 -38.79 -12.24 -13.18
N VAL A 127 -39.35 -13.34 -13.70
CA VAL A 127 -39.13 -14.68 -13.16
C VAL A 127 -37.89 -15.29 -13.81
N PRO A 128 -36.85 -15.64 -13.04
CA PRO A 128 -35.64 -16.25 -13.59
C PRO A 128 -35.90 -17.71 -14.00
N LYS A 129 -35.32 -18.15 -15.12
CA LYS A 129 -35.32 -19.58 -15.51
C LYS A 129 -34.14 -20.34 -14.89
N ILE A 130 -33.06 -19.61 -14.58
CA ILE A 130 -31.90 -20.12 -13.87
C ILE A 130 -32.08 -19.82 -12.38
N SER A 131 -31.94 -20.84 -11.52
CA SER A 131 -32.04 -20.64 -10.08
C SER A 131 -30.86 -19.81 -9.55
N GLY A 132 -31.06 -19.11 -8.43
CA GLY A 132 -29.98 -18.41 -7.74
C GLY A 132 -28.83 -19.35 -7.37
N GLN A 133 -29.13 -20.58 -6.95
CA GLN A 133 -28.11 -21.59 -6.66
C GLN A 133 -27.26 -21.93 -7.89
N LYS A 134 -27.88 -22.10 -9.07
CA LYS A 134 -27.13 -22.37 -10.30
C LYS A 134 -26.25 -21.17 -10.69
N ALA A 135 -26.71 -19.95 -10.47
CA ALA A 135 -25.87 -18.75 -10.66
C ALA A 135 -24.71 -18.69 -9.63
N ALA A 136 -24.95 -19.08 -8.38
CA ALA A 136 -23.92 -19.23 -7.35
C ALA A 136 -22.84 -20.22 -7.79
N ASP A 137 -23.22 -21.39 -8.29
CA ASP A 137 -22.29 -22.41 -8.77
C ASP A 137 -21.46 -21.91 -9.98
N LEU A 138 -22.09 -21.19 -10.92
CA LEU A 138 -21.40 -20.56 -12.05
C LEU A 138 -20.38 -19.52 -11.60
N ALA A 139 -20.72 -18.68 -10.61
CA ALA A 139 -19.81 -17.69 -10.06
C ALA A 139 -18.63 -18.32 -9.30
N VAL A 140 -18.88 -19.37 -8.53
CA VAL A 140 -17.82 -20.15 -7.87
C VAL A 140 -16.87 -20.79 -8.88
N ASN A 141 -17.41 -21.33 -9.97
CA ASN A 141 -16.58 -21.91 -11.04
C ASN A 141 -15.75 -20.85 -11.75
N ALA A 142 -16.32 -19.65 -12.01
CA ALA A 142 -15.57 -18.54 -12.57
C ALA A 142 -14.46 -18.04 -11.62
N LEU A 143 -14.74 -17.95 -10.31
CA LEU A 143 -13.73 -17.62 -9.29
C LEU A 143 -12.60 -18.65 -9.28
N ARG A 144 -12.90 -19.95 -9.32
CA ARG A 144 -11.89 -21.01 -9.40
C ARG A 144 -11.10 -20.97 -10.71
N ALA A 145 -11.76 -20.70 -11.84
CA ALA A 145 -11.10 -20.56 -13.14
C ALA A 145 -10.17 -19.33 -13.21
N ALA A 146 -10.47 -18.28 -12.44
CA ALA A 146 -9.56 -17.14 -12.27
C ALA A 146 -8.37 -17.44 -11.33
N ASN A 147 -8.42 -18.54 -10.58
CA ASN A 147 -7.41 -18.95 -9.58
C ASN A 147 -6.93 -20.38 -9.85
N LEU A 148 -6.59 -20.70 -11.11
CA LEU A 148 -6.13 -22.04 -11.50
C LEU A 148 -4.84 -22.42 -10.77
N GLY A 149 -4.80 -23.65 -10.26
CA GLY A 149 -3.67 -24.17 -9.48
C GLY A 149 -3.78 -23.94 -7.97
N GLU A 150 -4.74 -23.12 -7.52
CA GLU A 150 -4.97 -22.84 -6.11
C GLU A 150 -6.20 -23.57 -5.56
N LYS A 151 -6.08 -24.10 -4.33
CA LYS A 151 -7.20 -24.75 -3.62
C LYS A 151 -7.90 -23.72 -2.74
N LEU A 152 -8.98 -23.13 -3.28
CA LEU A 152 -9.79 -22.17 -2.53
C LEU A 152 -10.55 -22.84 -1.37
N LYS A 153 -10.41 -22.27 -0.18
CA LYS A 153 -11.08 -22.62 1.08
C LYS A 153 -12.27 -21.69 1.32
N GLN A 154 -13.24 -22.14 2.12
CA GLN A 154 -14.39 -21.34 2.59
C GLN A 154 -15.15 -20.58 1.49
N VAL A 155 -15.21 -21.13 0.28
CA VAL A 155 -15.85 -20.46 -0.85
C VAL A 155 -17.36 -20.33 -0.62
N LYS A 156 -17.86 -19.11 -0.72
CA LYS A 156 -19.28 -18.75 -0.63
C LYS A 156 -19.64 -17.87 -1.83
N ALA A 157 -20.88 -17.98 -2.29
CA ALA A 157 -21.41 -17.11 -3.32
C ALA A 157 -22.81 -16.63 -2.92
N LYS A 158 -23.08 -15.34 -3.17
CA LYS A 158 -24.35 -14.71 -2.85
C LYS A 158 -25.00 -14.18 -4.13
N PRO A 159 -25.96 -14.93 -4.71
CA PRO A 159 -26.67 -14.48 -5.90
C PRO A 159 -27.75 -13.45 -5.54
N GLN A 160 -27.80 -12.36 -6.30
CA GLN A 160 -28.85 -11.35 -6.24
C GLN A 160 -29.49 -11.18 -7.61
N LEU A 161 -30.82 -11.27 -7.68
CA LEU A 161 -31.54 -11.06 -8.93
C LEU A 161 -31.65 -9.56 -9.21
N VAL A 162 -31.24 -9.15 -10.40
CA VAL A 162 -31.15 -7.75 -10.84
C VAL A 162 -31.65 -7.61 -12.28
N VAL A 163 -31.90 -6.38 -12.70
CA VAL A 163 -32.02 -6.02 -14.12
C VAL A 163 -30.69 -5.43 -14.57
N ASP A 164 -30.07 -6.03 -15.57
CA ASP A 164 -28.89 -5.49 -16.24
C ASP A 164 -29.33 -4.57 -17.38
N ALA A 165 -29.02 -3.28 -17.26
CA ALA A 165 -29.19 -2.28 -18.31
C ALA A 165 -27.86 -1.70 -18.80
N LEU A 166 -26.72 -2.15 -18.25
CA LEU A 166 -25.38 -1.67 -18.62
C LEU A 166 -24.92 -2.27 -19.94
N HIS A 167 -25.26 -3.53 -20.21
CA HIS A 167 -24.70 -4.29 -21.33
C HIS A 167 -25.65 -4.35 -22.54
N GLY A 168 -26.29 -3.23 -22.89
CA GLY A 168 -27.19 -3.15 -24.05
C GLY A 168 -28.67 -3.26 -23.68
N ALA A 169 -29.44 -4.08 -24.39
CA ALA A 169 -30.89 -4.19 -24.15
C ALA A 169 -31.18 -4.73 -22.74
N PRO A 170 -32.05 -4.06 -21.94
CA PRO A 170 -32.32 -4.46 -20.57
C PRO A 170 -32.77 -5.92 -20.43
N ARG A 171 -32.13 -6.66 -19.52
CA ARG A 171 -32.40 -8.09 -19.31
C ARG A 171 -32.34 -8.48 -17.84
N LEU A 172 -32.98 -9.60 -17.51
CA LEU A 172 -32.94 -10.16 -16.16
C LEU A 172 -31.62 -10.91 -15.95
N ALA A 173 -30.90 -10.61 -14.87
CA ALA A 173 -29.60 -11.21 -14.57
C ALA A 173 -29.45 -11.56 -13.09
N TRP A 174 -28.55 -12.49 -12.79
CA TRP A 174 -28.03 -12.71 -11.45
C TRP A 174 -26.69 -12.01 -11.33
N ARG A 175 -26.59 -10.99 -10.47
CA ARG A 175 -25.31 -10.49 -9.98
C ARG A 175 -24.90 -11.36 -8.81
N THR A 176 -23.79 -12.05 -8.93
CA THR A 176 -23.35 -13.01 -7.92
C THR A 176 -21.96 -12.66 -7.46
N ASP A 177 -21.84 -12.27 -6.19
CA ASP A 177 -20.55 -12.04 -5.55
C ASP A 177 -20.06 -13.38 -4.98
N ALA A 178 -18.97 -13.92 -5.51
CA ALA A 178 -18.30 -15.12 -5.02
C ALA A 178 -17.00 -14.73 -4.31
N ALA A 179 -16.79 -15.26 -3.10
CA ALA A 179 -15.59 -15.01 -2.32
C ALA A 179 -15.11 -16.29 -1.64
N GLY A 180 -13.82 -16.39 -1.39
CA GLY A 180 -13.21 -17.49 -0.66
C GLY A 180 -11.86 -17.08 -0.10
N LEU A 181 -11.15 -18.05 0.47
CA LEU A 181 -9.78 -17.89 0.90
C LEU A 181 -8.87 -18.72 0.00
N ASP A 182 -7.68 -18.25 -0.35
CA ASP A 182 -6.69 -19.07 -1.05
C ASP A 182 -6.06 -20.16 -0.14
N SER A 183 -5.04 -20.86 -0.64
CA SER A 183 -4.34 -21.89 0.14
C SER A 183 -3.66 -21.33 1.41
N LEU A 184 -3.31 -20.05 1.40
CA LEU A 184 -2.62 -19.31 2.46
C LEU A 184 -3.60 -18.61 3.43
N GLY A 185 -4.90 -18.56 3.10
CA GLY A 185 -5.93 -17.92 3.93
C GLY A 185 -6.26 -16.48 3.50
N ASN A 186 -5.75 -16.00 2.36
CA ASN A 186 -6.03 -14.66 1.85
C ASN A 186 -7.40 -14.59 1.16
N PRO A 187 -8.16 -13.51 1.33
CA PRO A 187 -9.43 -13.34 0.62
C PRO A 187 -9.19 -13.21 -0.89
N VAL A 188 -9.99 -13.94 -1.67
CA VAL A 188 -10.15 -13.79 -3.12
C VAL A 188 -11.63 -13.56 -3.42
N GLY A 189 -11.94 -12.71 -4.40
CA GLY A 189 -13.33 -12.35 -4.69
C GLY A 189 -13.55 -12.02 -6.16
N ARG A 190 -14.66 -12.50 -6.72
CA ARG A 190 -15.09 -12.21 -8.08
C ARG A 190 -16.58 -12.01 -8.14
N THR A 191 -17.01 -10.95 -8.83
CA THR A 191 -18.41 -10.72 -9.16
C THR A 191 -18.69 -11.24 -10.56
N VAL A 192 -19.79 -12.00 -10.71
CA VAL A 192 -20.20 -12.56 -12.00
C VAL A 192 -21.63 -12.16 -12.30
N LEU A 193 -21.84 -11.57 -13.47
CA LEU A 193 -23.17 -11.25 -13.99
C LEU A 193 -23.60 -12.36 -14.96
N THR A 194 -24.67 -13.07 -14.61
CA THR A 194 -25.18 -14.21 -15.37
C THR A 194 -26.59 -13.92 -15.88
N ASP A 195 -26.86 -14.12 -17.16
CA ASP A 195 -28.21 -13.99 -17.73
C ASP A 195 -29.17 -14.98 -17.04
N ALA A 196 -30.21 -14.46 -16.41
CA ALA A 196 -31.10 -15.25 -15.56
C ALA A 196 -32.06 -16.16 -16.34
N ARG A 197 -32.04 -16.10 -17.68
CA ARG A 197 -32.86 -16.95 -18.56
C ARG A 197 -32.06 -18.07 -19.19
N THR A 198 -30.83 -17.78 -19.61
CA THR A 198 -29.99 -18.69 -20.39
C THR A 198 -28.86 -19.29 -19.57
N GLY A 199 -28.40 -18.61 -18.52
CA GLY A 199 -27.21 -18.97 -17.76
C GLY A 199 -25.90 -18.54 -18.43
N ALA A 200 -25.98 -17.78 -19.53
CA ALA A 200 -24.80 -17.23 -20.18
C ALA A 200 -24.15 -16.16 -19.29
N ARG A 201 -22.82 -16.14 -19.24
CA ARG A 201 -22.08 -15.06 -18.58
C ARG A 201 -22.22 -13.78 -19.41
N ILE A 202 -22.72 -12.73 -18.78
CA ILE A 202 -22.81 -11.38 -19.36
C ILE A 202 -21.47 -10.67 -19.15
N ASP A 203 -20.98 -10.68 -17.90
CA ASP A 203 -19.71 -10.05 -17.51
C ASP A 203 -19.16 -10.69 -16.23
N ALA A 204 -17.88 -10.47 -15.92
CA ALA A 204 -17.29 -10.82 -14.64
C ALA A 204 -16.01 -10.03 -14.36
N TRP A 205 -15.89 -9.48 -13.16
CA TRP A 205 -14.74 -8.69 -12.69
C TRP A 205 -14.34 -9.12 -11.27
N ASP A 206 -13.06 -8.89 -10.92
CA ASP A 206 -12.57 -9.18 -9.58
C ASP A 206 -13.08 -8.13 -8.60
N THR A 207 -13.54 -8.57 -7.43
CA THR A 207 -14.16 -7.70 -6.41
C THR A 207 -13.12 -7.10 -5.46
N ILE A 208 -11.84 -7.44 -5.67
CA ILE A 208 -10.69 -6.92 -4.94
C ILE A 208 -9.98 -5.96 -5.90
N GLU A 209 -10.18 -4.66 -5.69
CA GLU A 209 -9.62 -3.61 -6.52
C GLU A 209 -8.30 -3.12 -5.90
N THR A 210 -7.23 -3.15 -6.69
CA THR A 210 -5.98 -2.46 -6.34
C THR A 210 -6.24 -0.95 -6.33
N ALA A 211 -5.82 -0.28 -5.27
CA ALA A 211 -5.86 1.17 -5.16
C ALA A 211 -4.43 1.69 -4.90
N THR A 212 -4.09 2.84 -5.46
CA THR A 212 -2.83 3.52 -5.13
C THR A 212 -3.14 4.60 -4.09
N GLY A 213 -2.41 4.55 -2.98
CA GLY A 213 -2.43 5.55 -1.90
C GLY A 213 -1.04 6.09 -1.63
N ASP A 214 -0.91 6.85 -0.56
CA ASP A 214 0.38 7.34 -0.06
C ASP A 214 0.45 7.26 1.45
N GLY A 215 1.67 7.19 1.98
CA GLY A 215 1.90 7.14 3.40
C GLY A 215 3.04 8.03 3.86
N LYS A 216 2.83 8.75 4.97
CA LYS A 216 3.87 9.47 5.70
C LYS A 216 4.55 8.51 6.67
N SER A 217 5.68 7.98 6.22
CA SER A 217 6.54 7.06 6.94
C SER A 217 7.42 7.78 7.97
N LEU A 218 8.02 7.03 8.91
CA LEU A 218 8.95 7.55 9.90
C LEU A 218 10.29 7.95 9.27
N TYR A 219 10.78 7.17 8.29
CA TYR A 219 12.15 7.32 7.78
C TYR A 219 12.21 7.61 6.27
N GLY A 220 11.31 7.02 5.48
CA GLY A 220 11.27 7.17 4.03
C GLY A 220 10.54 8.42 3.50
N GLY A 221 10.06 9.32 4.37
CA GLY A 221 9.25 10.48 3.97
C GLY A 221 7.84 10.09 3.53
N THR A 222 7.28 10.78 2.55
CA THR A 222 5.98 10.40 1.95
C THR A 222 6.21 9.48 0.76
N VAL A 223 5.67 8.26 0.81
CA VAL A 223 5.90 7.20 -0.18
C VAL A 223 4.58 6.72 -0.78
N ALA A 224 4.61 6.30 -2.05
CA ALA A 224 3.45 5.69 -2.69
C ALA A 224 3.26 4.24 -2.21
N LEU A 225 2.01 3.83 -2.07
CA LEU A 225 1.64 2.49 -1.61
C LEU A 225 0.54 1.91 -2.50
N GLU A 226 0.74 0.67 -2.93
CA GLU A 226 -0.34 -0.12 -3.51
C GLU A 226 -1.12 -0.81 -2.38
N THR A 227 -2.42 -0.60 -2.36
CA THR A 227 -3.34 -1.06 -1.34
C THR A 227 -4.51 -1.80 -1.98
N THR A 228 -5.33 -2.42 -1.14
CA THR A 228 -6.51 -3.17 -1.57
C THR A 228 -7.76 -2.48 -1.03
N GLN A 229 -8.66 -2.03 -1.91
CA GLN A 229 -9.94 -1.49 -1.46
C GLN A 229 -10.88 -2.62 -1.00
N SER A 230 -11.46 -2.46 0.18
CA SER A 230 -12.42 -3.39 0.78
C SER A 230 -13.61 -2.63 1.36
N GLY A 231 -14.68 -2.52 0.58
CA GLY A 231 -15.86 -1.72 0.95
C GLY A 231 -15.56 -0.22 0.86
N SER A 232 -15.81 0.53 1.93
CA SER A 232 -15.51 1.97 2.01
C SER A 232 -14.13 2.28 2.62
N ALA A 233 -13.29 1.27 2.83
CA ALA A 233 -11.97 1.40 3.43
C ALA A 233 -10.92 0.72 2.55
N TYR A 234 -9.66 1.04 2.81
CA TYR A 234 -8.48 0.50 2.17
C TYR A 234 -7.74 -0.39 3.17
N GLN A 235 -7.09 -1.43 2.67
CA GLN A 235 -6.24 -2.33 3.42
C GLN A 235 -4.80 -2.13 2.97
N LEU A 236 -3.85 -2.03 3.92
CA LEU A 236 -2.42 -1.96 3.62
C LEU A 236 -1.91 -3.34 3.18
N LYS A 237 -2.37 -3.73 1.99
CA LYS A 237 -2.17 -5.00 1.32
C LYS A 237 -1.97 -4.73 -0.17
N ASP A 238 -0.80 -5.10 -0.66
CA ASP A 238 -0.37 -4.90 -2.04
C ASP A 238 -0.62 -6.18 -2.86
N PRO A 239 -1.65 -6.20 -3.74
CA PRO A 239 -1.93 -7.36 -4.58
C PRO A 239 -0.93 -7.49 -5.75
N THR A 240 -0.14 -6.46 -6.05
CA THR A 240 0.80 -6.42 -7.19
C THR A 240 2.14 -7.09 -6.86
N ARG A 241 2.46 -7.25 -5.57
CA ARG A 241 3.70 -7.86 -5.06
C ARG A 241 3.41 -9.12 -4.26
N GLY A 242 2.68 -10.05 -4.86
CA GLY A 242 2.42 -11.36 -4.25
C GLY A 242 1.47 -11.33 -3.05
N ASN A 243 0.62 -10.32 -2.94
CA ASN A 243 -0.28 -10.09 -1.80
C ASN A 243 0.45 -9.80 -0.48
N THR A 244 1.58 -9.09 -0.52
CA THR A 244 2.23 -8.61 0.73
C THR A 244 1.29 -7.71 1.51
N TYR A 245 1.40 -7.72 2.82
CA TYR A 245 0.59 -6.86 3.67
C TYR A 245 1.28 -6.55 4.99
N THR A 246 0.83 -5.48 5.66
CA THR A 246 1.33 -5.11 6.98
C THR A 246 0.23 -5.15 8.03
N GLY A 247 0.50 -5.86 9.13
CA GLY A 247 -0.40 -6.01 10.26
C GLY A 247 0.18 -5.48 11.57
N ASP A 248 -0.71 -5.11 12.48
CA ASP A 248 -0.41 -4.65 13.84
C ASP A 248 -0.32 -5.83 14.82
N ALA A 249 0.82 -5.95 15.50
CA ALA A 249 1.04 -6.91 16.59
C ALA A 249 0.49 -6.45 17.96
N ALA A 250 -0.06 -5.24 18.02
CA ALA A 250 -0.73 -4.67 19.18
C ALA A 250 0.13 -4.70 20.47
N ASN A 251 1.44 -4.51 20.31
CA ASN A 251 2.44 -4.56 21.38
C ASN A 251 2.47 -5.89 22.16
N LYS A 252 2.07 -6.98 21.49
CA LYS A 252 2.14 -8.35 22.01
C LYS A 252 3.32 -9.09 21.40
N THR A 253 3.72 -10.17 22.05
CA THR A 253 4.76 -11.08 21.58
C THR A 253 4.20 -12.47 21.34
N ASP A 254 4.92 -13.24 20.53
CA ASP A 254 4.75 -14.68 20.47
C ASP A 254 5.24 -15.30 21.79
N LEU A 255 4.62 -16.41 22.20
CA LEU A 255 5.11 -17.29 23.25
C LEU A 255 5.32 -18.66 22.64
N CYS A 256 6.55 -18.94 22.24
CA CYS A 256 6.94 -20.22 21.67
C CYS A 256 8.01 -20.89 22.54
N ILE A 257 7.83 -22.18 22.85
CA ILE A 257 8.80 -22.99 23.60
C ILE A 257 9.09 -24.24 22.77
N PHE A 258 10.37 -24.51 22.49
CA PHE A 258 10.82 -25.64 21.66
C PHE A 258 10.12 -25.72 20.28
N GLY A 259 9.88 -24.55 19.65
CA GLY A 259 9.19 -24.46 18.36
C GLY A 259 7.67 -24.61 18.42
N ILE A 260 7.09 -24.82 19.62
CA ILE A 260 5.64 -24.88 19.82
C ILE A 260 5.15 -23.54 20.34
N CYS A 261 4.27 -22.88 19.58
CA CYS A 261 3.72 -21.58 19.96
C CYS A 261 2.39 -21.73 20.70
N PHE A 262 2.39 -21.35 21.98
CA PHE A 262 1.22 -21.32 22.85
C PHE A 262 0.35 -20.10 22.60
N SER A 263 0.96 -18.99 22.19
CA SER A 263 0.29 -17.80 21.68
C SER A 263 1.14 -17.14 20.60
N ARG A 264 0.46 -16.53 19.62
CA ARG A 264 1.09 -15.66 18.62
C ARG A 264 0.56 -14.25 18.80
N ALA A 265 1.41 -13.25 18.65
CA ALA A 265 0.99 -11.88 18.47
C ALA A 265 0.04 -11.80 17.25
N PRO A 266 -0.98 -10.95 17.28
CA PRO A 266 -1.82 -10.73 16.12
C PRO A 266 -1.00 -10.15 14.95
N ALA A 267 -1.59 -10.21 13.76
CA ALA A 267 -1.14 -9.44 12.61
C ALA A 267 -2.37 -8.76 12.02
N THR A 268 -2.98 -7.87 12.81
CA THR A 268 -4.25 -7.23 12.43
C THR A 268 -3.97 -6.29 11.27
N LEU A 269 -4.46 -6.63 10.08
CA LEU A 269 -4.24 -5.84 8.86
C LEU A 269 -4.61 -4.37 9.08
N PHE A 270 -3.70 -3.47 8.76
CA PHE A 270 -3.97 -2.03 8.81
C PHE A 270 -5.06 -1.68 7.79
N THR A 271 -6.03 -0.89 8.24
CA THR A 271 -7.08 -0.34 7.38
C THR A 271 -7.16 1.16 7.53
N ASP A 272 -7.46 1.85 6.44
CA ASP A 272 -7.61 3.29 6.43
C ASP A 272 -8.85 3.71 5.61
N ALA A 273 -9.45 4.86 5.92
CA ALA A 273 -10.70 5.31 5.29
C ALA A 273 -10.48 6.07 3.98
N ASP A 274 -9.34 6.74 3.81
CA ASP A 274 -9.08 7.66 2.69
C ASP A 274 -7.83 7.30 1.86
N ASN A 275 -7.09 6.27 2.26
CA ASN A 275 -5.87 5.77 1.64
C ASN A 275 -4.64 6.67 1.82
N HIS A 276 -4.66 7.55 2.85
CA HIS A 276 -3.53 8.36 3.27
C HIS A 276 -3.05 7.90 4.65
N TRP A 277 -1.92 7.19 4.66
CA TRP A 277 -1.47 6.43 5.83
C TRP A 277 -0.46 7.23 6.65
N GLY A 278 -0.58 7.22 7.98
CA GLY A 278 0.44 7.75 8.87
C GLY A 278 0.55 9.27 8.92
N THR A 279 1.35 9.72 9.88
CA THR A 279 1.65 11.15 10.10
C THR A 279 3.13 11.47 9.99
N GLY A 280 3.98 10.46 9.76
CA GLY A 280 5.43 10.55 9.79
C GLY A 280 6.00 10.63 11.20
N THR A 281 5.21 10.25 12.22
CA THR A 281 5.63 10.24 13.62
C THR A 281 5.17 8.98 14.32
N THR A 282 5.83 8.60 15.41
CA THR A 282 5.46 7.42 16.21
C THR A 282 4.14 7.56 16.96
N ALA A 283 3.53 8.75 16.98
CA ALA A 283 2.20 8.96 17.54
C ALA A 283 1.10 8.25 16.71
N ASP A 284 1.34 8.07 15.41
CA ASP A 284 0.50 7.27 14.54
C ASP A 284 1.20 5.96 14.18
N ARG A 285 0.61 4.86 14.65
CA ARG A 285 1.06 3.48 14.42
C ARG A 285 1.22 3.17 12.93
N SER A 286 0.34 3.71 12.09
CA SER A 286 0.41 3.46 10.66
C SER A 286 1.68 4.05 10.02
N SER A 287 2.36 5.02 10.62
CA SER A 287 3.65 5.52 10.10
C SER A 287 4.72 4.42 10.04
N ALA A 288 4.80 3.56 11.07
CA ALA A 288 5.72 2.41 11.06
C ALA A 288 5.25 1.31 10.09
N ALA A 289 3.93 1.16 9.95
CA ALA A 289 3.35 0.23 8.99
C ALA A 289 3.66 0.62 7.53
N VAL A 290 3.66 1.93 7.24
CA VAL A 290 4.06 2.49 5.95
C VAL A 290 5.51 2.16 5.64
N ASP A 291 6.46 2.41 6.56
CA ASP A 291 7.87 2.05 6.32
C ASP A 291 8.03 0.54 6.05
N ALA A 292 7.40 -0.32 6.86
CA ALA A 292 7.50 -1.76 6.69
C ALA A 292 6.92 -2.25 5.35
N GLN A 293 5.76 -1.72 4.94
CA GLN A 293 5.18 -2.06 3.64
C GLN A 293 6.03 -1.52 2.49
N TYR A 294 6.51 -0.28 2.59
CA TYR A 294 7.37 0.34 1.59
C TYR A 294 8.69 -0.42 1.43
N GLY A 295 9.36 -0.78 2.53
CA GLY A 295 10.59 -1.56 2.49
C GLY A 295 10.39 -2.95 1.90
N THR A 296 9.26 -3.60 2.18
CA THR A 296 8.88 -4.87 1.51
C THR A 296 8.71 -4.67 0.00
N ASN A 297 8.07 -3.58 -0.41
CA ASN A 297 7.79 -3.29 -1.82
C ASN A 297 9.08 -3.02 -2.60
N GLU A 298 9.95 -2.17 -2.07
CA GLU A 298 11.25 -1.86 -2.69
C GLU A 298 12.16 -3.09 -2.75
N THR A 299 12.17 -3.91 -1.69
CA THR A 299 12.95 -5.14 -1.69
C THR A 299 12.44 -6.16 -2.71
N TRP A 300 11.12 -6.34 -2.79
CA TRP A 300 10.50 -7.18 -3.82
C TRP A 300 10.91 -6.73 -5.23
N ASP A 301 10.82 -5.43 -5.49
CA ASP A 301 11.12 -4.86 -6.80
C ASP A 301 12.62 -4.95 -7.14
N TYR A 302 13.50 -4.73 -6.17
CA TYR A 302 14.94 -4.96 -6.33
C TYR A 302 15.22 -6.41 -6.77
N TYR A 303 14.71 -7.39 -6.03
CA TYR A 303 14.92 -8.80 -6.36
C TYR A 303 14.32 -9.18 -7.73
N LYS A 304 13.14 -8.66 -8.05
CA LYS A 304 12.47 -8.92 -9.33
C LYS A 304 13.20 -8.29 -10.50
N ASN A 305 13.54 -7.01 -10.40
CA ASN A 305 14.04 -6.21 -11.53
C ASN A 305 15.55 -6.37 -11.74
N VAL A 306 16.33 -6.55 -10.67
CA VAL A 306 17.79 -6.69 -10.75
C VAL A 306 18.19 -8.15 -10.95
N HIS A 307 17.50 -9.08 -10.27
CA HIS A 307 17.89 -10.49 -10.21
C HIS A 307 16.92 -11.46 -10.89
N GLY A 308 15.75 -10.98 -11.35
CA GLY A 308 14.73 -11.82 -11.96
C GLY A 308 14.00 -12.74 -10.96
N ARG A 309 14.11 -12.50 -9.65
CA ARG A 309 13.50 -13.33 -8.61
C ARG A 309 12.11 -12.80 -8.26
N ASN A 310 11.07 -13.59 -8.52
CA ASN A 310 9.69 -13.21 -8.20
C ASN A 310 9.33 -13.57 -6.74
N GLY A 311 9.60 -12.65 -5.81
CA GLY A 311 9.36 -12.85 -4.38
C GLY A 311 10.43 -13.68 -3.65
N ILE A 312 10.25 -13.88 -2.35
CA ILE A 312 11.28 -14.49 -1.48
C ILE A 312 11.64 -15.91 -1.91
N ALA A 313 10.66 -16.73 -2.32
CA ALA A 313 10.89 -18.10 -2.78
C ALA A 313 11.03 -18.22 -4.31
N GLY A 314 10.88 -17.12 -5.05
CA GLY A 314 10.85 -17.13 -6.52
C GLY A 314 9.55 -17.67 -7.13
N ASP A 315 8.50 -17.90 -6.32
CA ASP A 315 7.22 -18.49 -6.72
C ASP A 315 6.08 -17.45 -6.83
N GLY A 316 6.39 -16.17 -6.64
CA GLY A 316 5.40 -15.08 -6.69
C GLY A 316 4.55 -14.92 -5.43
N LYS A 317 4.87 -15.61 -4.32
CA LYS A 317 4.18 -15.43 -3.04
C LYS A 317 4.85 -14.35 -2.18
N GLY A 318 4.03 -13.44 -1.65
CA GLY A 318 4.43 -12.39 -0.72
C GLY A 318 4.59 -12.90 0.71
N SER A 319 5.47 -12.25 1.46
CA SER A 319 5.51 -12.29 2.92
C SER A 319 4.52 -11.29 3.52
N TYR A 320 4.40 -11.28 4.84
CA TYR A 320 3.72 -10.20 5.54
C TYR A 320 4.58 -9.59 6.64
N ASN A 321 4.19 -8.40 7.09
CA ASN A 321 4.87 -7.65 8.14
C ASN A 321 4.05 -7.65 9.44
N ARG A 322 4.75 -7.73 10.57
CA ARG A 322 4.21 -7.45 11.90
C ARG A 322 4.96 -6.26 12.48
N VAL A 323 4.29 -5.11 12.57
CA VAL A 323 4.84 -3.93 13.26
C VAL A 323 4.27 -3.83 14.67
N HIS A 324 4.92 -3.04 15.52
CA HIS A 324 4.58 -2.89 16.94
C HIS A 324 4.64 -4.21 17.71
N TYR A 325 5.65 -5.02 17.42
CA TYR A 325 5.86 -6.29 18.10
C TYR A 325 6.50 -6.06 19.48
N GLY A 326 5.87 -6.63 20.51
CA GLY A 326 6.29 -6.45 21.90
C GLY A 326 6.21 -5.01 22.41
N ASN A 327 6.87 -4.76 23.53
CA ASN A 327 6.92 -3.44 24.18
C ASN A 327 8.38 -3.04 24.40
N ASN A 328 8.78 -1.88 23.89
CA ASN A 328 10.17 -1.42 23.86
C ASN A 328 11.15 -2.46 23.31
N TYR A 329 10.71 -3.20 22.28
CA TYR A 329 11.46 -4.31 21.73
C TYR A 329 12.53 -3.79 20.76
N ASN A 330 13.79 -3.88 21.16
CA ASN A 330 14.95 -3.43 20.38
C ASN A 330 15.42 -4.50 19.39
N ASN A 331 14.52 -5.05 18.58
CA ASN A 331 14.91 -5.99 17.53
C ASN A 331 13.90 -6.04 16.37
N ALA A 332 14.40 -6.47 15.21
CA ALA A 332 13.62 -6.92 14.07
C ALA A 332 14.09 -8.35 13.71
N PHE A 333 13.23 -9.12 13.05
CA PHE A 333 13.61 -10.47 12.59
C PHE A 333 12.71 -11.00 11.47
N TRP A 334 13.27 -11.84 10.63
CA TRP A 334 12.58 -12.81 9.78
C TRP A 334 12.24 -14.10 10.54
N ASP A 335 11.04 -14.63 10.32
CA ASP A 335 10.63 -15.96 10.82
C ASP A 335 10.08 -16.81 9.65
N ASP A 336 10.84 -17.85 9.28
CA ASP A 336 10.46 -18.81 8.24
C ASP A 336 9.16 -19.56 8.54
N SER A 337 8.79 -19.73 9.83
CA SER A 337 7.61 -20.49 10.23
C SER A 337 6.31 -19.76 9.89
N CYS A 338 6.32 -18.43 9.97
CA CYS A 338 5.22 -17.59 9.53
C CYS A 338 5.43 -17.02 8.13
N PHE A 339 6.64 -17.10 7.58
CA PHE A 339 7.04 -16.42 6.35
C PHE A 339 6.83 -14.90 6.44
N CYS A 340 7.29 -14.31 7.54
CA CYS A 340 6.97 -12.95 7.91
C CYS A 340 8.16 -12.19 8.52
N MET A 341 8.17 -10.88 8.30
CA MET A 341 9.09 -9.94 8.95
C MET A 341 8.40 -9.32 10.15
N THR A 342 9.15 -9.10 11.23
CA THR A 342 8.61 -8.64 12.50
C THR A 342 9.48 -7.54 13.08
N TYR A 343 8.86 -6.44 13.49
CA TYR A 343 9.55 -5.21 13.86
C TYR A 343 9.08 -4.73 15.23
N GLY A 344 10.04 -4.53 16.13
CA GLY A 344 9.81 -3.82 17.39
C GLY A 344 9.79 -2.30 17.21
N ASP A 345 9.19 -1.61 18.18
CA ASP A 345 9.12 -0.15 18.21
C ASP A 345 10.39 0.51 18.77
N GLY A 346 11.36 -0.28 19.25
CA GLY A 346 12.50 0.20 20.00
C GLY A 346 12.11 0.81 21.36
N ASP A 347 13.10 1.09 22.20
CA ASP A 347 12.90 1.71 23.52
C ASP A 347 12.80 3.25 23.51
N GLY A 348 12.95 3.86 22.33
CA GLY A 348 12.92 5.31 22.11
C GLY A 348 14.20 6.05 22.53
N THR A 349 15.17 5.36 23.12
CA THR A 349 16.41 5.95 23.69
C THR A 349 17.67 5.42 23.02
N THR A 350 17.73 4.11 22.81
CA THR A 350 18.75 3.36 22.08
C THR A 350 18.32 3.21 20.62
N PHE A 351 17.08 2.79 20.40
CA PHE A 351 16.50 2.58 19.08
C PHE A 351 15.09 3.17 18.99
N GLY A 352 14.72 3.68 17.82
CA GLY A 352 13.31 3.85 17.46
C GLY A 352 12.74 2.61 16.77
N PRO A 353 11.57 2.72 16.13
CA PRO A 353 10.97 1.60 15.41
C PRO A 353 11.94 1.06 14.35
N LEU A 354 12.11 -0.26 14.31
CA LEU A 354 13.15 -0.90 13.51
C LEU A 354 12.69 -1.19 12.07
N VAL A 355 12.05 -0.20 11.44
CA VAL A 355 11.39 -0.35 10.13
C VAL A 355 12.13 0.39 9.00
N ALA A 356 13.37 0.82 9.22
CA ALA A 356 14.16 1.49 8.19
C ALA A 356 14.35 0.62 6.94
N LEU A 357 14.64 1.25 5.80
CA LEU A 357 14.59 0.59 4.50
C LEU A 357 15.63 -0.53 4.38
N ASP A 358 16.85 -0.28 4.84
CA ASP A 358 17.94 -1.24 4.89
C ASP A 358 17.62 -2.40 5.84
N VAL A 359 17.00 -2.13 6.99
CA VAL A 359 16.53 -3.14 7.95
C VAL A 359 15.43 -3.99 7.32
N ALA A 360 14.46 -3.39 6.63
CA ALA A 360 13.43 -4.15 5.92
C ALA A 360 14.03 -5.03 4.81
N GLY A 361 14.99 -4.50 4.04
CA GLY A 361 15.76 -5.26 3.05
C GLY A 361 16.58 -6.39 3.65
N HIS A 362 17.18 -6.15 4.82
CA HIS A 362 17.92 -7.13 5.61
C HIS A 362 17.01 -8.29 6.06
N GLU A 363 15.88 -7.98 6.70
CA GLU A 363 14.94 -9.01 7.16
C GLU A 363 14.39 -9.84 6.00
N MET A 364 13.98 -9.21 4.90
CA MET A 364 13.47 -9.95 3.74
C MET A 364 14.54 -10.82 3.10
N THR A 365 15.81 -10.39 3.15
CA THR A 365 16.96 -11.13 2.61
C THR A 365 17.28 -12.37 3.43
N HIS A 366 17.04 -12.41 4.74
CA HIS A 366 17.11 -13.67 5.49
C HIS A 366 16.18 -14.74 4.90
N GLY A 367 14.96 -14.34 4.47
CA GLY A 367 14.05 -15.22 3.74
C GLY A 367 14.63 -15.72 2.43
N VAL A 368 15.30 -14.84 1.65
CA VAL A 368 15.96 -15.24 0.39
C VAL A 368 17.09 -16.22 0.66
N THR A 369 17.91 -15.98 1.69
CA THR A 369 18.95 -16.91 2.14
C THR A 369 18.36 -18.26 2.53
N SER A 370 17.28 -18.29 3.30
CA SER A 370 16.57 -19.53 3.68
C SER A 370 16.05 -20.32 2.49
N LYS A 371 15.54 -19.64 1.44
CA LYS A 371 15.06 -20.27 0.20
C LYS A 371 16.14 -20.49 -0.86
N SER A 372 17.42 -20.37 -0.50
CA SER A 372 18.55 -20.59 -1.39
C SER A 372 19.65 -21.40 -0.71
N ALA A 373 20.73 -20.77 -0.24
CA ALA A 373 21.86 -21.42 0.40
C ALA A 373 21.51 -22.06 1.76
N ALA A 374 20.46 -21.55 2.43
CA ALA A 374 20.06 -21.94 3.77
C ALA A 374 21.24 -21.93 4.77
N LEU A 375 22.03 -20.85 4.73
CA LEU A 375 23.22 -20.67 5.58
C LEU A 375 22.86 -20.87 7.06
N THR A 376 23.51 -21.85 7.69
CA THR A 376 23.29 -22.18 9.10
C THR A 376 23.63 -20.98 9.95
N TYR A 377 22.71 -20.56 10.82
CA TYR A 377 22.85 -19.37 11.66
C TYR A 377 23.77 -19.60 12.87
N SER A 378 25.02 -19.99 12.59
CA SER A 378 26.06 -20.29 13.57
C SER A 378 27.45 -20.19 12.93
N GLY A 379 28.44 -19.75 13.69
CA GLY A 379 29.82 -19.61 13.22
C GLY A 379 29.94 -18.78 11.93
N GLU A 380 30.87 -19.15 11.06
CA GLU A 380 31.11 -18.40 9.81
C GLU A 380 29.93 -18.43 8.84
N SER A 381 29.15 -19.52 8.80
CA SER A 381 27.94 -19.55 7.96
C SER A 381 26.88 -18.59 8.49
N GLY A 382 26.79 -18.41 9.81
CA GLY A 382 25.90 -17.43 10.42
C GLY A 382 26.35 -16.00 10.15
N GLY A 383 27.66 -15.74 10.24
CA GLY A 383 28.23 -14.46 9.82
C GLY A 383 27.97 -14.14 8.35
N LEU A 384 28.04 -15.13 7.46
CA LEU A 384 27.67 -14.97 6.05
C LEU A 384 26.17 -14.78 5.83
N ASN A 385 25.33 -15.35 6.70
CA ASN A 385 23.87 -15.13 6.66
C ASN A 385 23.56 -13.66 6.97
N GLU A 386 24.09 -13.15 8.08
CA GLU A 386 24.01 -11.73 8.48
C GLU A 386 24.59 -10.79 7.43
N ALA A 387 25.81 -11.08 6.94
CA ALA A 387 26.44 -10.25 5.93
C ALA A 387 25.68 -10.25 4.60
N THR A 388 25.03 -11.37 4.24
CA THR A 388 24.19 -11.40 3.03
C THR A 388 23.00 -10.45 3.18
N SER A 389 22.38 -10.43 4.35
CA SER A 389 21.28 -9.53 4.67
C SER A 389 21.71 -8.06 4.70
N ASP A 390 22.88 -7.74 5.28
CA ASP A 390 23.45 -6.40 5.22
C ASP A 390 23.78 -5.97 3.78
N ILE A 391 24.50 -6.81 3.02
CA ILE A 391 24.93 -6.50 1.66
C ILE A 391 23.72 -6.21 0.76
N LEU A 392 22.72 -7.10 0.74
CA LEU A 392 21.57 -6.93 -0.16
C LEU A 392 20.55 -5.92 0.40
N GLY A 393 20.46 -5.74 1.72
CA GLY A 393 19.70 -4.65 2.34
C GLY A 393 20.24 -3.29 1.92
N THR A 394 21.57 -3.09 1.98
CA THR A 394 22.22 -1.89 1.42
C THR A 394 21.92 -1.73 -0.07
N MET A 395 21.99 -2.80 -0.89
CA MET A 395 21.66 -2.67 -2.31
C MET A 395 20.19 -2.28 -2.55
N VAL A 396 19.26 -2.66 -1.67
CA VAL A 396 17.86 -2.22 -1.71
C VAL A 396 17.73 -0.74 -1.41
N GLU A 397 18.43 -0.22 -0.41
CA GLU A 397 18.44 1.20 -0.07
C GLU A 397 18.93 2.05 -1.25
N TRP A 398 20.02 1.62 -1.89
CA TRP A 398 20.52 2.23 -3.12
C TRP A 398 19.52 2.13 -4.29
N TYR A 399 18.83 1.00 -4.42
CA TYR A 399 17.85 0.76 -5.49
C TYR A 399 16.63 1.65 -5.36
N ALA A 400 16.10 1.81 -4.13
CA ALA A 400 14.94 2.64 -3.86
C ALA A 400 15.19 4.12 -4.21
N ASN A 401 16.46 4.56 -4.12
CA ASN A 401 16.90 5.91 -4.46
C ASN A 401 16.03 6.98 -3.76
N ASN A 402 15.71 6.74 -2.49
CA ASN A 402 14.85 7.61 -1.70
C ASN A 402 15.67 8.78 -1.14
N SER A 403 15.22 10.03 -1.39
CA SER A 403 15.95 11.20 -0.90
C SER A 403 15.91 11.40 0.62
N SER A 404 14.95 10.79 1.32
CA SER A 404 14.86 10.82 2.79
C SER A 404 15.78 9.78 3.45
N ASP A 405 16.09 8.72 2.71
CA ASP A 405 16.97 7.63 3.10
C ASP A 405 17.92 7.28 1.95
N THR A 406 18.95 8.12 1.81
CA THR A 406 19.86 8.07 0.67
C THR A 406 20.88 6.97 0.88
N GLY A 407 20.87 5.99 -0.03
CA GLY A 407 21.80 4.86 -0.10
C GLY A 407 23.19 5.15 0.46
N ASP A 408 23.57 4.42 1.51
CA ASP A 408 24.91 4.50 2.08
C ASP A 408 25.51 3.10 2.37
N TYR A 409 26.37 2.95 3.39
CA TYR A 409 27.07 1.70 3.76
C TYR A 409 27.13 1.55 5.30
N LEU A 410 26.25 2.28 5.96
CA LEU A 410 25.89 2.13 7.35
C LEU A 410 24.69 1.18 7.39
N ILE A 411 24.53 0.48 8.52
CA ILE A 411 23.35 -0.36 8.74
C ILE A 411 22.61 0.20 9.95
N GLY A 412 21.32 0.47 9.80
CA GLY A 412 20.42 0.92 10.85
C GLY A 412 20.68 2.35 11.35
N GLU A 413 21.29 3.21 10.56
CA GLU A 413 21.57 4.61 10.90
C GLU A 413 20.28 5.44 11.10
N LYS A 414 19.17 5.10 10.44
CA LYS A 414 17.85 5.71 10.75
C LYS A 414 17.25 5.26 12.08
N ILE A 415 17.59 4.06 12.56
CA ILE A 415 16.93 3.48 13.75
C ILE A 415 17.66 3.78 15.04
N VAL A 416 18.98 4.03 14.99
CA VAL A 416 19.75 4.38 16.19
C VAL A 416 19.29 5.73 16.77
N ARG A 417 19.42 5.86 18.08
CA ARG A 417 19.15 7.08 18.84
C ARG A 417 20.37 7.45 19.67
N SER A 418 20.37 8.64 20.26
CA SER A 418 21.54 9.17 20.99
C SER A 418 22.02 8.24 22.12
N GLY A 419 21.14 7.45 22.73
CA GLY A 419 21.50 6.50 23.78
C GLY A 419 22.33 5.32 23.29
N PHE A 420 22.31 4.98 22.00
CA PHE A 420 23.18 3.94 21.43
C PHE A 420 24.65 4.35 21.37
N GLY A 421 24.93 5.66 21.30
CA GLY A 421 26.29 6.20 21.34
C GLY A 421 27.09 6.03 20.04
N LYS A 422 26.48 5.52 18.97
CA LYS A 422 27.07 5.42 17.62
C LYS A 422 26.09 5.91 16.56
N THR A 423 26.60 6.22 15.38
CA THR A 423 25.81 6.76 14.26
C THR A 423 25.07 5.69 13.47
N ALA A 424 25.43 4.41 13.63
CA ALA A 424 24.83 3.28 12.95
C ALA A 424 25.03 2.00 13.79
N LEU A 425 24.22 0.97 13.54
CA LEU A 425 24.34 -0.34 14.18
C LEU A 425 25.62 -1.06 13.72
N ARG A 426 25.90 -1.06 12.41
CA ARG A 426 27.11 -1.64 11.80
C ARG A 426 27.65 -0.73 10.70
N TYR A 427 28.90 -0.98 10.33
CA TYR A 427 29.66 -0.21 9.33
C TYR A 427 30.28 -1.17 8.32
N MET A 428 29.99 -1.02 7.02
CA MET A 428 30.59 -1.92 6.03
C MET A 428 32.02 -1.51 5.64
N ASP A 429 32.42 -0.25 5.78
CA ASP A 429 33.76 0.24 5.40
C ASP A 429 34.87 -0.21 6.34
N LYS A 430 34.56 -0.27 7.63
CA LYS A 430 35.44 -0.70 8.71
C LYS A 430 34.59 -1.22 9.87
N PRO A 431 34.17 -2.50 9.84
CA PRO A 431 33.24 -3.09 10.80
C PRO A 431 33.56 -2.81 12.27
N SER A 432 34.83 -2.81 12.66
CA SER A 432 35.28 -2.59 14.04
C SER A 432 34.88 -1.23 14.63
N LYS A 433 34.38 -0.28 13.81
CA LYS A 433 33.77 0.98 14.28
C LYS A 433 32.57 0.75 15.20
N ASP A 434 31.91 -0.40 15.12
CA ASP A 434 30.85 -0.78 16.06
C ASP A 434 31.40 -1.30 17.42
N GLY A 435 32.71 -1.50 17.52
CA GLY A 435 33.43 -1.95 18.71
C GLY A 435 33.63 -3.46 18.84
N ASN A 436 32.98 -4.30 18.03
CA ASN A 436 33.00 -5.76 18.20
C ASN A 436 33.18 -6.54 16.89
N SER A 437 32.73 -6.00 15.75
CA SER A 437 32.81 -6.68 14.47
C SER A 437 34.23 -6.86 13.96
N ALA A 438 34.47 -7.97 13.28
CA ALA A 438 35.77 -8.28 12.70
C ALA A 438 35.97 -7.54 11.37
N ASP A 439 37.02 -6.72 11.27
CA ASP A 439 37.42 -6.11 9.99
C ASP A 439 37.95 -7.16 8.99
N TYR A 440 38.60 -8.21 9.50
CA TYR A 440 39.33 -9.20 8.70
C TYR A 440 39.13 -10.62 9.23
N TRP A 441 39.26 -11.60 8.34
CA TRP A 441 39.18 -13.00 8.72
C TRP A 441 40.35 -13.43 9.60
N SER A 442 40.06 -14.26 10.59
CA SER A 442 41.01 -15.00 11.41
C SER A 442 40.39 -16.32 11.82
N SER A 443 41.19 -17.28 12.30
CA SER A 443 40.68 -18.59 12.73
C SER A 443 39.71 -18.53 13.91
N SER A 444 39.61 -17.40 14.62
CA SER A 444 38.66 -17.20 15.73
C SER A 444 37.38 -16.49 15.32
N VAL A 445 37.24 -16.04 14.06
CA VAL A 445 36.06 -15.25 13.65
C VAL A 445 34.75 -16.02 13.82
N GLY A 446 34.77 -17.34 13.60
CA GLY A 446 33.62 -18.22 13.80
C GLY A 446 33.21 -18.40 15.27
N ASN A 447 33.96 -17.87 16.23
CA ASN A 447 33.59 -17.87 17.66
C ASN A 447 32.86 -16.60 18.08
N LEU A 448 32.82 -15.58 17.23
CA LEU A 448 32.06 -14.36 17.49
C LEU A 448 30.56 -14.62 17.32
N ASP A 449 29.76 -13.76 17.92
CA ASP A 449 28.36 -13.66 17.55
C ASP A 449 28.24 -13.40 16.03
N VAL A 450 27.21 -13.96 15.40
CA VAL A 450 27.03 -13.93 13.95
C VAL A 450 26.97 -12.49 13.42
N HIS A 451 26.39 -11.56 14.18
CA HIS A 451 26.30 -10.14 13.81
C HIS A 451 27.66 -9.43 13.80
N TYR A 452 28.68 -9.99 14.48
CA TYR A 452 30.04 -9.45 14.52
C TYR A 452 30.99 -10.19 13.58
N SER A 453 30.79 -11.50 13.42
CA SER A 453 31.54 -12.28 12.43
C SER A 453 31.19 -11.89 11.00
N SER A 454 30.00 -11.32 10.74
CA SER A 454 29.57 -10.78 9.44
C SER A 454 30.44 -9.65 8.90
N GLY A 455 31.13 -8.93 9.80
CA GLY A 455 32.00 -7.80 9.47
C GLY A 455 32.98 -8.10 8.32
N VAL A 456 33.54 -9.31 8.26
CA VAL A 456 34.50 -9.69 7.21
C VAL A 456 33.86 -9.63 5.81
N ALA A 457 32.64 -10.15 5.64
CA ALA A 457 31.95 -10.11 4.36
C ALA A 457 31.39 -8.71 4.05
N ASN A 458 30.96 -7.96 5.06
CA ASN A 458 30.56 -6.56 4.89
C ASN A 458 31.73 -5.72 4.37
N HIS A 459 32.91 -5.89 4.97
CA HIS A 459 34.14 -5.22 4.56
C HIS A 459 34.60 -5.64 3.16
N PHE A 460 34.52 -6.93 2.85
CA PHE A 460 34.75 -7.43 1.49
C PHE A 460 33.84 -6.73 0.47
N ALA A 461 32.53 -6.63 0.76
CA ALA A 461 31.56 -6.05 -0.16
C ALA A 461 31.79 -4.55 -0.38
N TYR A 462 32.11 -3.80 0.69
CA TYR A 462 32.50 -2.40 0.57
C TYR A 462 33.75 -2.25 -0.30
N LEU A 463 34.83 -2.98 0.00
CA LEU A 463 36.09 -2.92 -0.76
C LEU A 463 35.88 -3.30 -2.22
N LEU A 464 35.04 -4.29 -2.50
CA LEU A 464 34.73 -4.69 -3.87
C LEU A 464 33.90 -3.63 -4.61
N ALA A 465 32.97 -2.96 -3.93
CA ALA A 465 32.12 -1.95 -4.54
C ALA A 465 32.88 -0.63 -4.77
N GLU A 466 33.59 -0.15 -3.75
CA GLU A 466 34.13 1.20 -3.67
C GLU A 466 35.65 1.26 -3.74
N GLY A 467 36.35 0.19 -3.38
CA GLY A 467 37.79 0.20 -3.21
C GLY A 467 38.23 0.64 -1.82
N SER A 468 39.55 0.56 -1.57
CA SER A 468 40.18 0.90 -0.30
C SER A 468 40.47 2.40 -0.15
N GLY A 469 40.62 2.85 1.09
CA GLY A 469 41.04 4.20 1.46
C GLY A 469 39.90 5.18 1.68
N ALA A 470 40.25 6.45 1.85
CA ALA A 470 39.31 7.51 2.17
C ALA A 470 38.40 7.88 0.98
N LYS A 471 37.08 7.89 1.20
CA LYS A 471 36.08 8.33 0.22
C LYS A 471 34.86 8.95 0.91
N THR A 472 34.26 9.95 0.28
CA THR A 472 32.93 10.44 0.68
C THR A 472 31.91 10.00 -0.35
N ILE A 473 30.84 9.33 0.09
CA ILE A 473 29.72 8.88 -0.74
C ILE A 473 28.44 9.39 -0.09
N ASN A 474 27.60 10.10 -0.85
CA ASN A 474 26.32 10.65 -0.36
C ASN A 474 26.41 11.42 0.97
N GLY A 475 27.55 12.09 1.21
CA GLY A 475 27.79 12.87 2.44
C GLY A 475 28.36 12.06 3.62
N VAL A 476 28.45 10.73 3.52
CA VAL A 476 29.09 9.87 4.52
C VAL A 476 30.56 9.70 4.20
N SER A 477 31.42 9.91 5.19
CA SER A 477 32.87 9.73 5.06
C SER A 477 33.28 8.32 5.49
N TYR A 478 34.00 7.65 4.60
CA TYR A 478 34.52 6.31 4.78
C TYR A 478 36.04 6.33 4.68
N ASP A 479 36.69 5.41 5.39
CA ASP A 479 38.14 5.16 5.27
C ASP A 479 38.40 3.68 5.51
N SER A 480 38.44 2.93 4.40
CA SER A 480 38.45 1.46 4.43
C SER A 480 39.86 0.89 4.28
N PRO A 481 40.45 0.31 5.35
CA PRO A 481 41.79 -0.26 5.32
C PRO A 481 41.81 -1.68 4.71
N THR A 482 42.99 -2.18 4.37
CA THR A 482 43.18 -3.58 3.94
C THR A 482 44.14 -4.31 4.86
N ALA A 483 43.88 -5.59 5.16
CA ALA A 483 44.68 -6.41 6.07
C ALA A 483 46.14 -6.54 5.62
N ASN A 484 46.38 -6.50 4.32
CA ASN A 484 47.68 -6.70 3.68
C ASN A 484 48.32 -5.39 3.17
N GLY A 485 47.71 -4.23 3.44
CA GLY A 485 48.19 -2.93 2.95
C GLY A 485 48.08 -2.74 1.43
N SER A 486 47.38 -3.62 0.71
CA SER A 486 47.13 -3.48 -0.72
C SER A 486 46.08 -2.40 -1.02
N THR A 487 46.09 -1.88 -2.25
CA THR A 487 45.04 -1.01 -2.77
C THR A 487 44.04 -1.84 -3.56
N VAL A 488 42.75 -1.71 -3.23
CA VAL A 488 41.64 -2.33 -3.97
C VAL A 488 40.94 -1.27 -4.80
N THR A 489 40.71 -1.55 -6.09
CA THR A 489 39.87 -0.72 -6.96
C THR A 489 38.48 -1.32 -7.04
N GLY A 490 37.46 -0.54 -6.70
CA GLY A 490 36.07 -0.99 -6.73
C GLY A 490 35.53 -1.22 -8.14
N ILE A 491 34.59 -2.16 -8.27
CA ILE A 491 33.90 -2.51 -9.53
C ILE A 491 32.45 -1.99 -9.59
N GLY A 492 32.02 -1.28 -8.55
CA GLY A 492 30.68 -0.70 -8.44
C GLY A 492 29.62 -1.66 -7.87
N ARG A 493 28.64 -1.07 -7.18
CA ARG A 493 27.58 -1.75 -6.43
C ARG A 493 26.75 -2.73 -7.26
N ASP A 494 26.34 -2.33 -8.46
CA ASP A 494 25.52 -3.18 -9.35
C ASP A 494 26.19 -4.53 -9.64
N LYS A 495 27.52 -4.53 -9.83
CA LYS A 495 28.28 -5.76 -10.08
C LYS A 495 28.43 -6.58 -8.80
N VAL A 496 28.68 -5.92 -7.66
CA VAL A 496 28.73 -6.59 -6.34
C VAL A 496 27.43 -7.31 -6.04
N GLY A 497 26.28 -6.62 -6.17
CA GLY A 497 24.97 -7.23 -5.96
C GLY A 497 24.73 -8.47 -6.84
N LYS A 498 25.08 -8.39 -8.14
CA LYS A 498 24.95 -9.54 -9.08
C LYS A 498 25.87 -10.71 -8.72
N ILE A 499 27.14 -10.43 -8.36
CA ILE A 499 28.10 -11.46 -7.98
C ILE A 499 27.68 -12.14 -6.68
N TRP A 500 27.33 -11.35 -5.66
CA TRP A 500 26.93 -11.89 -4.36
C TRP A 500 25.65 -12.70 -4.46
N TYR A 501 24.62 -12.18 -5.16
CA TYR A 501 23.36 -12.90 -5.36
C TYR A 501 23.55 -14.23 -6.11
N ARG A 502 24.37 -14.25 -7.17
CA ARG A 502 24.70 -15.49 -7.88
C ARG A 502 25.49 -16.46 -7.00
N ALA A 503 26.44 -15.96 -6.21
CA ALA A 503 27.19 -16.79 -5.27
C ALA A 503 26.26 -17.47 -4.27
N LEU A 504 25.36 -16.69 -3.64
CA LEU A 504 24.36 -17.17 -2.69
C LEU A 504 23.44 -18.24 -3.30
N THR A 505 22.89 -17.98 -4.48
CA THR A 505 21.80 -18.81 -5.05
C THR A 505 22.27 -20.02 -5.85
N VAL A 506 23.53 -20.06 -6.29
CA VAL A 506 24.05 -21.11 -7.16
C VAL A 506 25.13 -21.96 -6.49
N TYR A 507 25.96 -21.38 -5.61
CA TYR A 507 27.19 -22.03 -5.13
C TYR A 507 27.27 -22.20 -3.62
N MET A 508 26.69 -21.30 -2.84
CA MET A 508 26.68 -21.42 -1.39
C MET A 508 25.73 -22.53 -0.93
N THR A 509 26.07 -23.14 0.21
CA THR A 509 25.31 -24.21 0.86
C THR A 509 25.19 -23.88 2.34
N SER A 510 24.42 -24.67 3.08
CA SER A 510 24.11 -24.37 4.49
C SER A 510 25.33 -24.32 5.41
N SER A 511 26.45 -24.94 5.01
CA SER A 511 27.71 -24.97 5.77
C SER A 511 28.83 -24.15 5.14
N THR A 512 28.52 -23.26 4.19
CA THR A 512 29.54 -22.41 3.57
C THR A 512 30.21 -21.52 4.62
N ASN A 513 31.54 -21.57 4.66
CA ASN A 513 32.40 -20.71 5.48
C ASN A 513 33.07 -19.63 4.61
N TYR A 514 33.94 -18.78 5.17
CA TYR A 514 34.55 -17.67 4.43
C TYR A 514 35.41 -18.11 3.23
N ALA A 515 36.18 -19.19 3.36
CA ALA A 515 36.92 -19.77 2.24
C ALA A 515 35.97 -20.28 1.12
N GLY A 516 34.84 -20.87 1.53
CA GLY A 516 33.76 -21.26 0.61
C GLY A 516 33.10 -20.07 -0.06
N ALA A 517 32.86 -18.97 0.66
CA ALA A 517 32.28 -17.74 0.10
C ALA A 517 33.21 -17.08 -0.92
N ARG A 518 34.53 -17.08 -0.67
CA ARG A 518 35.54 -16.69 -1.67
C ARG A 518 35.44 -17.53 -2.93
N THR A 519 35.39 -18.85 -2.80
CA THR A 519 35.25 -19.75 -3.95
C THR A 519 33.94 -19.50 -4.71
N ALA A 520 32.82 -19.34 -4.00
CA ALA A 520 31.49 -19.10 -4.56
C ALA A 520 31.43 -17.79 -5.36
N THR A 521 31.96 -16.70 -4.81
CA THR A 521 31.98 -15.38 -5.47
C THR A 521 32.94 -15.32 -6.65
N LEU A 522 34.09 -16.02 -6.61
CA LEU A 522 34.97 -16.17 -7.77
C LEU A 522 34.28 -16.94 -8.90
N ASN A 523 33.59 -18.04 -8.59
CA ASN A 523 32.81 -18.77 -9.59
C ASN A 523 31.67 -17.91 -10.15
N ALA A 524 30.97 -17.16 -9.30
CA ALA A 524 29.94 -16.23 -9.75
C ALA A 524 30.49 -15.14 -10.69
N ALA A 525 31.63 -14.53 -10.35
CA ALA A 525 32.27 -13.53 -11.20
C ALA A 525 32.77 -14.14 -12.53
N LYS A 526 33.33 -15.36 -12.48
CA LYS A 526 33.73 -16.10 -13.68
C LYS A 526 32.54 -16.36 -14.61
N ASP A 527 31.40 -16.77 -14.06
CA ASP A 527 30.20 -17.05 -14.85
C ASP A 527 29.61 -15.79 -15.49
N LEU A 528 29.63 -14.67 -14.76
CA LEU A 528 29.03 -13.41 -15.21
C LEU A 528 29.94 -12.61 -16.16
N TYR A 529 31.26 -12.68 -15.97
CA TYR A 529 32.22 -11.78 -16.63
C TYR A 529 33.44 -12.48 -17.25
N GLY A 530 33.63 -13.78 -16.99
CA GLY A 530 34.75 -14.58 -17.51
C GLY A 530 35.90 -14.75 -16.51
N ALA A 531 36.64 -15.85 -16.63
CA ALA A 531 37.83 -16.09 -15.83
C ALA A 531 38.93 -15.06 -16.15
N GLY A 532 39.55 -14.48 -15.13
CA GLY A 532 40.60 -13.47 -15.29
C GLY A 532 40.09 -12.09 -15.72
N SER A 533 38.77 -11.85 -15.75
CA SER A 533 38.20 -10.52 -15.97
C SER A 533 38.57 -9.55 -14.84
N ALA A 534 38.34 -8.25 -15.06
CA ALA A 534 38.56 -7.24 -14.03
C ALA A 534 37.74 -7.54 -12.76
N GLU A 535 36.48 -7.98 -12.90
CA GLU A 535 35.60 -8.36 -11.81
C GLU A 535 36.10 -9.60 -11.07
N TYR A 536 36.51 -10.65 -11.79
CA TYR A 536 37.07 -11.86 -11.18
C TYR A 536 38.31 -11.54 -10.35
N ASN A 537 39.23 -10.74 -10.91
CA ASN A 537 40.45 -10.35 -10.21
C ASN A 537 40.16 -9.40 -9.04
N ALA A 538 39.18 -8.51 -9.16
CA ALA A 538 38.75 -7.63 -8.06
C ALA A 538 38.12 -8.41 -6.91
N VAL A 539 37.31 -9.45 -7.18
CA VAL A 539 36.80 -10.36 -6.15
C VAL A 539 37.95 -11.05 -5.40
N ALA A 540 38.94 -11.57 -6.13
CA ALA A 540 40.12 -12.17 -5.52
C ALA A 540 40.89 -11.17 -4.63
N ALA A 541 41.08 -9.95 -5.13
CA ALA A 541 41.78 -8.88 -4.41
C ALA A 541 41.04 -8.43 -3.14
N ALA A 542 39.73 -8.21 -3.22
CA ALA A 542 38.91 -7.78 -2.09
C ALA A 542 38.87 -8.84 -0.97
N TRP A 543 38.76 -10.13 -1.31
CA TRP A 543 38.83 -11.20 -0.31
C TRP A 543 40.21 -11.28 0.36
N SER A 544 41.29 -11.15 -0.42
CA SER A 544 42.65 -11.10 0.13
C SER A 544 42.88 -9.86 1.00
N ALA A 545 42.24 -8.74 0.68
CA ALA A 545 42.25 -7.52 1.49
C ALA A 545 41.54 -7.70 2.85
N VAL A 546 40.62 -8.65 2.98
CA VAL A 546 40.03 -9.06 4.27
C VAL A 546 40.60 -10.37 4.83
N ASN A 547 41.80 -10.75 4.38
CA ASN A 547 42.55 -11.92 4.86
C ASN A 547 41.89 -13.29 4.59
N VAL A 548 41.05 -13.40 3.55
CA VAL A 548 40.52 -14.67 3.05
C VAL A 548 41.23 -15.00 1.72
N ASN A 549 42.12 -15.98 1.72
CA ASN A 549 43.04 -16.26 0.61
C ASN A 549 42.76 -17.54 -0.16
#